data_AF-A0A815XP59-F1
#
_entry.id   AF-A0A815XP59-F1
#
_cell.length_a   1.000
_cell.length_b   1.000
_cell.length_c   1.000
_cell.angle_alpha   90.00
_cell.angle_beta   90.00
_cell.angle_gamma   90.00
#
_symmetry.space_group_name_H-M   'P 1'
#
loop_
_entity.id
_entity.type
_entity.pdbx_description
1 polymer ?
#
loop_
_entity_poly.entity_id
_entity_poly.type
_entity_poly.pdbx_seq_one_letter_code
_entity_poly.pdbx_strand_id
1 'polypeptide(L)'
;MSTAIIVKLISDNSIYPDLQIQSTDSKTLIIGRNEQSKIKSTRCARQQVAIRIENDQVYIEQLGSNDSFINEIPLKINTKQILNDGDKLHLLENEYSYTVRIERSNLDKSSSIVSTLKRQNTDDEQISYKKQKSCLNKVDQEEEGKDSSDNQNIDDPSEENRLNWIQQQLDALQANTTQSLPTATTTSNPIQKSDPTTTDLWEKPDKGLEVFTSKGVISSEKIAAFDMDGTIILTKSGKVHPTDENDWRIGFDTCFKKLKQLIAENYKLVVFTNQRGLMKATSTDNFRKKIQFIQQKLNVPLQVFVAIHSGRYRKPCIGSWQLLQSKYNDGIKIDKSKSFYVGDAAGRPDKWRTKAKKDHSCADRLFAVNLGLKFYTPEEYFLGLSKAIYDMPKFEPKSLRSIQSLLEPSTASMTLDKTEVIVMCGLPASGKSWFVKKYIVPHKYEYVNRDEVGTWQKCVKMAELALSKKQSVVIDNTNLDKESRQRYIEVANTFRVSCRCFVMNVSIEHAKHNNLFRQMIGTDDAHKDVNDIIIMGAQKRYVKPTLDEGFSEIVTINMQPLFNDTDMEELYYQYILDK
;
A
#
# COMPACT_ATOMS: atom_id res chain seq x y z
N MET A 1 12.74 47.04 -26.44
CA MET A 1 13.03 46.93 -24.99
C MET A 1 12.74 45.49 -24.61
N SER A 2 13.71 44.75 -24.07
CA SER A 2 13.42 43.39 -23.59
C SER A 2 12.89 43.55 -22.17
N THR A 3 11.59 43.37 -21.97
CA THR A 3 10.99 43.36 -20.64
C THR A 3 11.49 42.11 -19.91
N ALA A 4 12.15 42.28 -18.76
CA ALA A 4 12.56 41.13 -17.98
C ALA A 4 11.34 40.59 -17.24
N ILE A 5 11.00 39.33 -17.49
CA ILE A 5 9.87 38.65 -16.84
C ILE A 5 10.45 37.66 -15.84
N ILE A 6 10.04 37.77 -14.59
CA ILE A 6 10.37 36.82 -13.53
C ILE A 6 9.07 36.12 -13.14
N VAL A 7 9.06 34.80 -13.25
CA VAL A 7 7.94 33.97 -12.78
C VAL A 7 8.39 33.28 -11.51
N LYS A 8 7.67 33.53 -10.41
CA LYS A 8 7.82 32.84 -9.13
C LYS A 8 6.60 31.96 -8.91
N LEU A 9 6.83 30.73 -8.50
CA LEU A 9 5.81 29.81 -8.03
C LEU A 9 5.96 29.71 -6.52
N ILE A 10 5.04 30.33 -5.80
CA ILE A 10 5.02 30.33 -4.35
C ILE A 10 4.27 29.09 -3.90
N SER A 11 4.94 28.19 -3.19
CA SER A 11 4.30 26.98 -2.69
C SER A 11 3.28 27.34 -1.61
N ASP A 12 2.05 26.84 -1.73
CA ASP A 12 1.03 27.04 -0.67
C ASP A 12 1.31 26.14 0.55
N ASN A 13 2.32 25.28 0.48
CA ASN A 13 2.76 24.40 1.55
C ASN A 13 4.27 24.56 1.80
N SER A 14 4.65 24.98 3.01
CA SER A 14 6.03 25.29 3.40
C SER A 14 7.00 24.11 3.32
N ILE A 15 6.51 22.88 3.14
CA ILE A 15 7.32 21.67 2.91
C ILE A 15 7.99 21.70 1.52
N TYR A 16 7.33 22.27 0.51
CA TYR A 16 7.86 22.36 -0.85
C TYR A 16 8.46 23.75 -1.08
N PRO A 17 9.63 23.84 -1.75
CA PRO A 17 10.29 25.12 -1.98
C PRO A 17 9.56 25.92 -3.06
N ASP A 18 9.68 27.24 -2.95
CA ASP A 18 9.32 28.15 -4.04
C ASP A 18 10.26 27.94 -5.23
N LEU A 19 9.72 28.11 -6.44
CA LEU A 19 10.45 27.91 -7.69
C LEU A 19 10.45 29.20 -8.49
N GLN A 20 11.50 29.45 -9.27
CA GLN A 20 11.56 30.66 -10.10
C GLN A 20 12.25 30.42 -11.44
N ILE A 21 11.86 31.22 -12.42
CA ILE A 21 12.45 31.29 -13.77
C ILE A 21 12.44 32.75 -14.26
N GLN A 22 13.51 33.16 -14.94
CA GLN A 22 13.63 34.50 -15.51
C GLN A 22 13.73 34.44 -17.04
N SER A 23 13.24 35.46 -17.75
CA SER A 23 13.25 35.49 -19.22
C SER A 23 14.65 35.52 -19.83
N THR A 24 15.67 35.91 -19.06
CA THR A 24 17.09 35.84 -19.44
C THR A 24 17.64 34.42 -19.40
N ASP A 25 16.99 33.52 -18.66
CA ASP A 25 17.31 32.10 -18.67
C ASP A 25 16.65 31.49 -19.91
N SER A 26 17.41 31.17 -20.97
CA SER A 26 16.88 30.46 -22.14
C SER A 26 16.42 29.01 -21.84
N LYS A 27 16.01 28.73 -20.60
CA LYS A 27 15.72 27.42 -20.03
C LYS A 27 14.23 27.31 -19.73
N THR A 28 13.67 26.14 -19.97
CA THR A 28 12.33 25.76 -19.49
C THR A 28 12.41 25.39 -18.02
N LEU A 29 11.49 25.88 -17.19
CA LEU A 29 11.35 25.41 -15.81
C LEU A 29 10.54 24.12 -15.82
N ILE A 30 11.21 23.00 -15.54
CA ILE A 30 10.59 21.67 -15.48
C ILE A 30 10.26 21.34 -14.03
N ILE A 31 8.97 21.13 -13.77
CA ILE A 31 8.46 20.89 -12.42
C ILE A 31 7.83 19.50 -12.42
N GLY A 32 8.14 18.71 -11.42
CA GLY A 32 7.67 17.34 -11.30
C GLY A 32 8.32 16.68 -10.10
N ARG A 33 8.37 15.35 -10.06
CA ARG A 33 9.14 14.60 -9.06
C ARG A 33 10.65 14.72 -9.33
N ASN A 34 11.25 15.82 -8.91
CA ASN A 34 12.67 16.15 -9.11
C ASN A 34 13.27 16.85 -7.87
N GLU A 35 14.59 17.08 -7.87
CA GLU A 35 15.28 17.70 -6.73
C GLU A 35 14.85 19.14 -6.47
N GLN A 36 14.47 19.88 -7.51
CA GLN A 36 14.09 21.30 -7.40
C GLN A 36 12.77 21.47 -6.65
N SER A 37 11.74 20.67 -6.96
CA SER A 37 10.44 20.74 -6.28
C SER A 37 10.40 19.98 -4.95
N LYS A 38 11.39 19.13 -4.67
CA LYS A 38 11.41 18.16 -3.55
C LYS A 38 10.21 17.19 -3.52
N ILE A 39 9.42 17.15 -4.59
CA ILE A 39 8.28 16.22 -4.70
C ILE A 39 8.83 14.81 -4.88
N LYS A 40 8.38 13.88 -4.03
CA LYS A 40 8.79 12.46 -4.05
C LYS A 40 7.71 11.52 -4.57
N SER A 41 6.47 11.97 -4.67
CA SER A 41 5.32 11.14 -5.09
C SER A 41 5.48 10.64 -6.51
N THR A 42 5.37 9.32 -6.69
CA THR A 42 5.40 8.65 -8.00
C THR A 42 4.18 8.99 -8.88
N ARG A 43 3.11 9.55 -8.30
CA ARG A 43 1.98 10.08 -9.07
C ARG A 43 2.36 11.35 -9.83
N CYS A 44 3.33 12.12 -9.35
CA CYS A 44 3.85 13.27 -10.07
C CYS A 44 4.98 12.78 -10.98
N ALA A 45 4.85 12.96 -12.30
CA ALA A 45 5.91 12.56 -13.23
C ALA A 45 7.20 13.32 -12.92
N ARG A 46 8.37 12.76 -13.27
CA ARG A 46 9.66 13.46 -13.07
C ARG A 46 9.69 14.82 -13.76
N GLN A 47 8.95 14.93 -14.86
CA GLN A 47 8.65 16.15 -15.59
C GLN A 47 7.12 16.18 -15.72
N GLN A 48 6.45 16.87 -14.82
CA GLN A 48 4.99 16.92 -14.73
C GLN A 48 4.45 18.08 -15.57
N VAL A 49 5.03 19.26 -15.40
CA VAL A 49 4.74 20.44 -16.23
C VAL A 49 6.02 21.15 -16.64
N ALA A 50 5.94 21.90 -17.74
CA ALA A 50 6.98 22.79 -18.23
C ALA A 50 6.44 24.22 -18.27
N ILE A 51 7.15 25.15 -17.65
CA ILE A 51 6.85 26.59 -17.77
C ILE A 51 7.90 27.25 -18.66
N ARG A 52 7.44 28.06 -19.62
CA ARG A 52 8.27 28.77 -20.60
C ARG A 52 7.84 30.23 -20.71
N ILE A 53 8.80 31.09 -20.97
CA ILE A 53 8.55 32.50 -21.26
C ILE A 53 8.85 32.69 -22.76
N GLU A 54 7.83 32.98 -23.56
CA GLU A 54 7.92 33.16 -25.02
C GLU A 54 7.13 34.42 -25.40
N ASN A 55 7.73 35.34 -26.17
CA ASN A 55 7.09 36.57 -26.65
C ASN A 55 6.37 37.38 -25.55
N ASP A 56 7.04 37.65 -24.43
CA ASP A 56 6.50 38.34 -23.24
C ASP A 56 5.28 37.68 -22.57
N GLN A 57 5.02 36.40 -22.87
CA GLN A 57 3.96 35.61 -22.27
C GLN A 57 4.53 34.37 -21.57
N VAL A 58 3.86 33.96 -20.49
CA VAL A 58 4.21 32.78 -19.71
C VAL A 58 3.28 31.65 -20.12
N TYR A 59 3.87 30.55 -20.57
CA TYR A 59 3.16 29.36 -20.99
C TYR A 59 3.44 28.21 -20.06
N ILE A 60 2.44 27.36 -19.90
CA ILE A 60 2.56 26.08 -19.21
C ILE A 60 2.05 24.95 -20.11
N GLU A 61 2.76 23.83 -20.04
CA GLU A 61 2.45 22.61 -20.79
C GLU A 61 2.53 21.40 -19.84
N GLN A 62 1.53 20.52 -19.92
CA GLN A 62 1.55 19.25 -19.18
C GLN A 62 2.39 18.23 -19.94
N LEU A 63 3.42 17.71 -19.27
CA LEU A 63 4.31 16.65 -19.76
C LEU A 63 4.00 15.30 -19.12
N GLY A 64 3.47 15.31 -17.89
CA GLY A 64 3.15 14.12 -17.12
C GLY A 64 1.86 13.43 -17.56
N SER A 65 1.76 12.14 -17.25
CA SER A 65 0.60 11.31 -17.62
C SER A 65 -0.64 11.52 -16.72
N ASN A 66 -0.46 12.11 -15.53
CA ASN A 66 -1.55 12.47 -14.62
C ASN A 66 -1.86 13.94 -14.79
N ASP A 67 -3.11 14.34 -14.57
CA ASP A 67 -3.56 15.70 -14.85
C ASP A 67 -3.03 16.72 -13.83
N SER A 68 -2.61 17.88 -14.35
CA SER A 68 -2.30 19.09 -13.60
C SER A 68 -3.39 20.13 -13.88
N PHE A 69 -3.60 21.06 -12.96
CA PHE A 69 -4.74 21.97 -13.00
C PHE A 69 -4.31 23.42 -12.82
N ILE A 70 -4.97 24.33 -13.52
CA ILE A 70 -4.91 25.78 -13.28
C ILE A 70 -6.28 26.23 -12.81
N ASN A 71 -6.38 26.83 -11.63
CA ASN A 71 -7.66 27.30 -11.06
C ASN A 71 -8.75 26.21 -11.12
N GLU A 72 -8.39 24.98 -10.74
CA GLU A 72 -9.25 23.78 -10.76
C GLU A 72 -9.64 23.26 -12.17
N ILE A 73 -9.15 23.88 -13.24
CA ILE A 73 -9.39 23.44 -14.62
C ILE A 73 -8.22 22.55 -15.08
N PRO A 74 -8.47 21.31 -15.55
CA PRO A 74 -7.42 20.40 -15.99
C PRO A 74 -6.71 20.89 -17.25
N LEU A 75 -5.39 20.76 -17.27
CA LEU A 75 -4.56 20.99 -18.44
C LEU A 75 -4.78 19.88 -19.48
N LYS A 76 -4.95 20.26 -20.74
CA LYS A 76 -5.03 19.30 -21.84
C LYS A 76 -3.61 18.89 -22.25
N ILE A 77 -3.34 17.58 -22.29
CA ILE A 77 -2.07 17.00 -22.72
C ILE A 77 -1.68 17.54 -24.12
N ASN A 78 -0.42 17.95 -24.29
CA ASN A 78 0.17 18.54 -25.51
C ASN A 78 -0.46 19.88 -25.97
N THR A 79 -1.06 20.66 -25.07
CA THR A 79 -1.49 22.03 -25.38
C THR A 79 -0.74 23.03 -24.50
N LYS A 80 -0.23 24.10 -25.12
CA LYS A 80 0.30 25.26 -24.41
C LYS A 80 -0.87 26.10 -23.91
N GLN A 81 -0.90 26.41 -22.62
CA GLN A 81 -1.85 27.34 -22.01
C GLN A 81 -1.12 28.54 -21.42
N ILE A 82 -1.78 29.70 -21.44
CA ILE A 82 -1.23 30.93 -20.86
C ILE A 82 -1.41 30.87 -19.35
N LEU A 83 -0.35 31.18 -18.60
CA LEU A 83 -0.35 31.29 -17.16
C LEU A 83 -0.32 32.77 -16.77
N ASN A 84 -1.23 33.20 -15.89
CA ASN A 84 -1.39 34.58 -15.46
C ASN A 84 -0.90 34.80 -14.03
N ASP A 85 -0.66 36.06 -13.66
CA ASP A 85 -0.38 36.41 -12.26
C ASP A 85 -1.58 36.08 -11.37
N GLY A 86 -1.34 35.41 -10.25
CA GLY A 86 -2.37 34.99 -9.30
C GLY A 86 -3.01 33.63 -9.58
N ASP A 87 -2.72 32.99 -10.71
CA ASP A 87 -3.23 31.65 -11.03
C ASP A 87 -2.76 30.62 -9.98
N LYS A 88 -3.64 29.68 -9.65
CA LYS A 88 -3.33 28.52 -8.79
C LYS A 88 -3.00 27.31 -9.64
N LEU A 89 -1.73 26.90 -9.62
CA LEU A 89 -1.24 25.70 -10.27
C LEU A 89 -1.24 24.53 -9.28
N HIS A 90 -1.95 23.46 -9.61
CA HIS A 90 -1.86 22.18 -8.90
C HIS A 90 -1.16 21.15 -9.79
N LEU A 91 -0.04 20.59 -9.34
CA LEU A 91 0.66 19.59 -10.16
C LEU A 91 -0.09 18.25 -10.22
N LEU A 92 -0.92 17.96 -9.23
CA LEU A 92 -1.89 16.85 -9.22
C LEU A 92 -3.20 17.34 -8.58
N GLU A 93 -4.29 16.61 -8.79
CA GLU A 93 -5.61 16.93 -8.21
C GLU A 93 -5.51 17.24 -6.71
N ASN A 94 -5.71 18.51 -6.35
CA ASN A 94 -5.65 19.05 -4.98
C ASN A 94 -4.33 18.83 -4.22
N GLU A 95 -3.23 18.54 -4.92
CA GLU A 95 -1.90 18.31 -4.32
C GLU A 95 -0.83 19.18 -4.99
N TYR A 96 0.22 19.54 -4.25
CA TYR A 96 1.37 20.31 -4.72
C TYR A 96 0.96 21.63 -5.40
N SER A 97 0.26 22.46 -4.63
CA SER A 97 -0.28 23.72 -5.12
C SER A 97 0.72 24.87 -5.02
N TYR A 98 0.74 25.68 -6.07
CA TYR A 98 1.58 26.85 -6.20
C TYR A 98 0.73 28.04 -6.64
N THR A 99 0.93 29.18 -6.00
CA THR A 99 0.41 30.47 -6.46
C THR A 99 1.43 31.12 -7.41
N VAL A 100 1.01 31.43 -8.62
CA VAL A 100 1.87 32.03 -9.65
C VAL A 100 2.00 33.53 -9.40
N ARG A 101 3.24 34.03 -9.43
CA ARG A 101 3.56 35.46 -9.44
C ARG A 101 4.42 35.82 -10.64
N ILE A 102 3.98 36.79 -11.43
CA ILE A 102 4.65 37.25 -12.65
C ILE A 102 5.03 38.72 -12.48
N GLU A 103 6.33 38.97 -12.29
CA GLU A 103 6.89 40.32 -12.19
C GLU A 103 7.45 40.73 -13.55
N ARG A 104 7.05 41.90 -14.06
CA ARG A 104 7.57 42.48 -15.31
C ARG A 104 8.31 43.77 -14.99
N SER A 105 9.61 43.82 -15.27
CA SER A 105 10.40 45.05 -15.13
C SER A 105 10.72 45.63 -16.51
N ASN A 106 10.37 46.91 -16.69
CA ASN A 106 10.81 47.69 -17.85
C ASN A 106 12.27 48.07 -17.60
N LEU A 107 13.18 47.53 -18.42
CA LEU A 107 14.50 48.11 -18.59
C LEU A 107 14.34 49.39 -19.42
N ASP A 108 13.92 50.48 -18.77
CA ASP A 108 14.01 51.81 -19.35
C ASP A 108 14.94 52.72 -18.55
N LYS A 109 15.81 53.36 -19.33
CA LYS A 109 16.78 54.35 -18.91
C LYS A 109 16.08 55.47 -18.13
N SER A 110 16.38 55.57 -16.85
CA SER A 110 16.49 56.88 -16.19
C SER A 110 17.94 57.35 -16.23
N SER A 111 18.34 57.91 -17.37
CA SER A 111 19.09 59.18 -17.37
C SER A 111 18.10 60.26 -16.88
N SER A 112 18.39 61.26 -16.07
CA SER A 112 19.63 61.96 -15.70
C SER A 112 19.21 63.16 -14.84
N ILE A 113 20.01 63.55 -13.84
CA ILE A 113 20.45 64.93 -13.52
C ILE A 113 21.64 64.82 -12.54
N VAL A 114 22.84 65.12 -13.08
CA VAL A 114 24.01 65.78 -12.44
C VAL A 114 24.73 65.04 -11.28
N SER A 115 25.91 64.45 -11.56
CA SER A 115 27.24 65.05 -11.32
C SER A 115 28.40 64.03 -11.28
N THR A 116 29.32 64.19 -12.24
CA THR A 116 30.76 64.42 -11.99
C THR A 116 31.72 63.22 -11.81
N LEU A 117 32.61 63.10 -12.83
CA LEU A 117 33.97 62.53 -12.87
C LEU A 117 34.10 61.00 -12.93
N LYS A 118 35.00 60.36 -13.69
CA LYS A 118 35.86 60.62 -14.88
C LYS A 118 36.77 59.38 -14.94
N ARG A 119 36.96 58.77 -16.12
CA ARG A 119 38.16 58.00 -16.57
C ARG A 119 38.48 56.69 -15.81
N GLN A 120 39.13 55.67 -16.35
CA GLN A 120 39.60 55.25 -17.67
C GLN A 120 40.00 53.76 -17.52
N ASN A 121 39.86 52.99 -18.61
CA ASN A 121 40.53 51.74 -19.00
C ASN A 121 41.54 51.08 -18.06
N THR A 122 41.52 49.74 -18.00
CA THR A 122 42.50 48.89 -18.73
C THR A 122 42.16 47.40 -18.61
N ASP A 123 42.60 46.67 -19.63
CA ASP A 123 42.42 45.26 -19.90
C ASP A 123 43.30 44.32 -19.04
N ASP A 124 42.94 43.03 -19.12
CA ASP A 124 43.79 41.84 -19.15
C ASP A 124 44.35 41.15 -17.88
N GLU A 125 44.36 39.82 -18.03
CA GLU A 125 45.23 38.77 -17.46
C GLU A 125 44.83 37.89 -16.25
N GLN A 126 44.60 36.62 -16.63
CA GLN A 126 44.97 35.31 -16.05
C GLN A 126 45.62 35.16 -14.65
N ILE A 127 45.00 34.21 -13.90
CA ILE A 127 45.58 33.02 -13.24
C ILE A 127 46.38 33.14 -11.90
N SER A 128 45.84 32.42 -10.90
CA SER A 128 46.48 31.58 -9.85
C SER A 128 46.67 32.05 -8.39
N TYR A 129 46.04 31.24 -7.52
CA TYR A 129 46.50 30.58 -6.29
C TYR A 129 47.13 31.31 -5.09
N LYS A 130 46.51 31.00 -3.92
CA LYS A 130 47.04 30.59 -2.59
C LYS A 130 46.96 31.59 -1.42
N LYS A 131 46.34 31.07 -0.32
CA LYS A 131 46.71 31.07 1.13
C LYS A 131 46.99 32.44 1.79
N GLN A 132 46.69 32.72 3.06
CA GLN A 132 46.42 31.93 4.27
C GLN A 132 45.96 32.91 5.38
N LYS A 133 45.19 32.39 6.34
CA LYS A 133 45.21 32.68 7.79
C LYS A 133 45.27 34.14 8.30
N SER A 134 44.35 34.45 9.20
CA SER A 134 44.72 34.63 10.62
C SER A 134 43.54 34.30 11.57
N CYS A 135 43.91 33.65 12.66
CA CYS A 135 43.18 33.43 13.90
C CYS A 135 43.57 34.57 14.88
N LEU A 136 43.08 34.82 16.11
CA LEU A 136 42.56 34.03 17.24
C LEU A 136 42.21 35.12 18.32
N ASN A 137 41.14 35.05 19.13
CA ASN A 137 41.10 34.69 20.58
C ASN A 137 39.81 35.27 21.19
N LYS A 138 38.93 34.53 21.92
CA LYS A 138 38.98 34.04 23.34
C LYS A 138 38.90 35.22 24.36
N VAL A 139 38.12 35.23 25.47
CA VAL A 139 37.63 34.18 26.40
C VAL A 139 36.65 34.80 27.46
N ASP A 140 35.72 33.98 28.02
CA ASP A 140 35.00 33.89 29.35
C ASP A 140 34.51 35.19 30.10
N GLN A 141 33.53 35.27 31.04
CA GLN A 141 32.84 34.39 32.01
C GLN A 141 31.67 35.19 32.71
N GLU A 142 30.65 34.51 33.31
CA GLU A 142 29.77 34.79 34.52
C GLU A 142 29.35 36.25 34.92
N GLU A 143 28.19 36.65 35.51
CA GLU A 143 27.14 36.08 36.40
C GLU A 143 25.95 37.10 36.56
N GLU A 144 24.76 36.59 36.98
CA GLU A 144 23.61 37.17 37.76
C GLU A 144 22.81 38.47 37.39
N GLY A 145 21.46 38.31 37.27
CA GLY A 145 20.48 39.02 38.13
C GLY A 145 19.39 39.98 37.57
N LYS A 146 18.12 39.51 37.54
CA LYS A 146 16.78 40.22 37.63
C LYS A 146 16.36 41.18 36.49
N ASP A 147 15.08 41.33 36.07
CA ASP A 147 13.75 40.83 36.47
C ASP A 147 12.73 41.13 35.34
N SER A 148 11.55 40.50 35.42
CA SER A 148 10.23 40.85 34.82
C SER A 148 9.72 40.28 33.47
N SER A 149 8.70 39.40 33.63
CA SER A 149 7.40 39.27 32.92
C SER A 149 7.33 39.07 31.40
N ASP A 150 6.92 37.89 30.93
CA ASP A 150 5.49 37.50 30.83
C ASP A 150 5.32 36.04 30.42
N ASN A 151 4.36 35.37 31.07
CA ASN A 151 4.06 33.95 31.00
C ASN A 151 2.82 33.70 30.11
N GLN A 152 2.89 32.75 29.18
CA GLN A 152 1.70 32.04 28.68
C GLN A 152 2.00 30.53 28.70
N ASN A 153 1.48 29.87 29.74
CA ASN A 153 1.49 28.42 29.93
C ASN A 153 0.31 27.79 29.15
N ILE A 154 0.58 26.62 28.58
CA ILE A 154 -0.38 25.66 28.05
C ILE A 154 -0.60 24.62 29.15
N ASP A 155 -1.84 24.46 29.61
CA ASP A 155 -2.23 23.56 30.70
C ASP A 155 -2.20 22.08 30.28
N ASP A 156 -1.57 21.26 31.13
CA ASP A 156 -1.60 19.79 31.14
C ASP A 156 -2.65 19.34 32.19
N PRO A 157 -3.59 18.40 31.92
CA PRO A 157 -4.65 18.07 32.87
C PRO A 157 -4.11 17.24 34.05
N SER A 158 -4.40 17.68 35.28
CA SER A 158 -4.06 16.97 36.51
C SER A 158 -4.69 15.57 36.60
N GLU A 159 -4.00 14.64 37.29
CA GLU A 159 -4.43 13.25 37.49
C GLU A 159 -5.85 13.10 38.06
N GLU A 160 -6.32 14.09 38.80
CA GLU A 160 -7.65 14.12 39.41
C GLU A 160 -8.77 14.17 38.36
N ASN A 161 -8.54 14.84 37.21
CA ASN A 161 -9.48 14.87 36.10
C ASN A 161 -9.52 13.54 35.33
N ARG A 162 -8.40 12.80 35.28
CA ARG A 162 -8.35 11.45 34.70
C ARG A 162 -9.07 10.43 35.57
N LEU A 163 -8.92 10.52 36.90
CA LEU A 163 -9.59 9.61 37.84
C LEU A 163 -11.12 9.82 37.85
N ASN A 164 -11.58 11.07 37.80
CA ASN A 164 -13.01 11.37 37.68
C ASN A 164 -13.64 10.88 36.37
N TRP A 165 -12.90 10.95 35.26
CA TRP A 165 -13.37 10.43 33.98
C TRP A 165 -13.47 8.89 33.98
N ILE A 166 -12.49 8.20 34.58
CA ILE A 166 -12.52 6.74 34.72
C ILE A 166 -13.66 6.28 35.65
N GLN A 167 -13.92 7.02 36.74
CA GLN A 167 -15.02 6.72 37.64
C GLN A 167 -16.39 6.90 36.96
N GLN A 168 -16.58 7.96 36.17
CA GLN A 168 -17.80 8.14 35.37
C GLN A 168 -18.02 7.02 34.35
N GLN A 169 -16.95 6.47 33.76
CA GLN A 169 -17.05 5.34 32.82
C GLN A 169 -17.38 4.01 33.53
N LEU A 170 -16.88 3.81 34.75
CA LEU A 170 -17.21 2.64 35.59
C LEU A 170 -18.66 2.67 36.09
N ASP A 171 -19.15 3.84 36.50
CA ASP A 171 -20.53 4.00 36.96
C ASP A 171 -21.53 3.82 35.81
N ALA A 172 -21.18 4.25 34.59
CA ALA A 172 -21.97 4.00 33.38
C ALA A 172 -22.02 2.51 32.97
N LEU A 173 -20.97 1.73 33.27
CA LEU A 173 -20.95 0.29 33.04
C LEU A 173 -21.76 -0.48 34.09
N GLN A 174 -21.77 -0.01 35.33
CA GLN A 174 -22.56 -0.62 36.41
C GLN A 174 -24.06 -0.31 36.30
N ALA A 175 -24.44 0.86 35.75
CA ALA A 175 -25.83 1.22 35.48
C ALA A 175 -26.51 0.36 34.40
N ASN A 176 -25.74 -0.31 33.54
CA ASN A 176 -26.25 -1.24 32.51
C ASN A 176 -26.34 -2.70 32.97
N THR A 177 -26.03 -3.01 34.23
CA THR A 177 -25.99 -4.40 34.75
C THR A 177 -27.20 -4.75 35.64
N THR A 178 -28.20 -3.87 35.75
CA THR A 178 -29.35 -4.07 36.65
C THR A 178 -30.69 -3.97 35.94
N GLN A 179 -30.94 -4.85 34.97
CA GLN A 179 -32.30 -5.30 34.67
C GLN A 179 -32.32 -6.83 34.46
N SER A 180 -33.16 -7.46 35.27
CA SER A 180 -33.36 -8.90 35.49
C SER A 180 -33.77 -9.68 34.23
N LEU A 181 -33.22 -10.89 34.10
CA LEU A 181 -33.69 -11.98 33.23
C LEU A 181 -35.19 -12.30 33.45
N PRO A 182 -36.03 -12.34 32.40
CA PRO A 182 -37.26 -13.11 32.44
C PRO A 182 -36.98 -14.54 31.98
N THR A 183 -37.48 -15.46 32.78
CA THR A 183 -37.61 -16.91 32.58
C THR A 183 -38.14 -17.27 31.19
N ALA A 184 -37.63 -18.39 30.67
CA ALA A 184 -38.00 -18.99 29.41
C ALA A 184 -39.51 -19.22 29.27
N THR A 185 -40.10 -18.56 28.26
CA THR A 185 -41.31 -19.02 27.58
C THR A 185 -41.06 -18.95 26.08
N THR A 186 -41.24 -20.11 25.45
CA THR A 186 -41.10 -20.35 24.02
C THR A 186 -42.05 -19.45 23.22
N THR A 187 -41.55 -18.37 22.65
CA THR A 187 -42.21 -17.62 21.58
C THR A 187 -41.19 -17.33 20.48
N SER A 188 -41.44 -17.91 19.31
CA SER A 188 -40.70 -17.68 18.08
C SER A 188 -40.77 -16.20 17.69
N ASN A 189 -39.67 -15.47 17.85
CA ASN A 189 -39.56 -14.10 17.33
C ASN A 189 -39.69 -14.12 15.79
N PRO A 190 -40.54 -13.28 15.17
CA PRO A 190 -40.62 -13.19 13.72
C PRO A 190 -39.30 -12.65 13.16
N ILE A 191 -38.79 -13.28 12.11
CA ILE A 191 -37.68 -12.76 11.29
C ILE A 191 -38.04 -11.32 10.89
N GLN A 192 -37.27 -10.33 11.34
CA GLN A 192 -37.40 -8.95 10.86
C GLN A 192 -37.19 -8.98 9.34
N LYS A 193 -38.28 -8.81 8.58
CA LYS A 193 -38.22 -8.70 7.13
C LYS A 193 -37.80 -7.28 6.79
N SER A 194 -36.65 -7.13 6.14
CA SER A 194 -36.23 -5.86 5.54
C SER A 194 -37.16 -5.52 4.37
N ASP A 195 -37.48 -4.24 4.20
CA ASP A 195 -38.21 -3.79 3.03
C ASP A 195 -37.35 -3.88 1.75
N PRO A 196 -37.95 -4.18 0.59
CA PRO A 196 -37.23 -4.18 -0.68
C PRO A 196 -36.74 -2.77 -1.04
N THR A 197 -35.55 -2.68 -1.59
CA THR A 197 -35.04 -1.42 -2.17
C THR A 197 -35.99 -0.88 -3.25
N THR A 198 -36.19 0.43 -3.26
CA THR A 198 -37.21 1.07 -4.13
C THR A 198 -36.65 1.52 -5.48
N THR A 199 -35.34 1.77 -5.56
CA THR A 199 -34.64 2.27 -6.74
C THR A 199 -33.31 1.55 -6.95
N ASP A 200 -32.80 1.67 -8.17
CA ASP A 200 -31.42 1.31 -8.49
C ASP A 200 -30.46 2.36 -7.93
N LEU A 201 -29.42 1.92 -7.22
CA LEU A 201 -28.46 2.82 -6.56
C LEU A 201 -27.01 2.38 -6.81
N TRP A 202 -26.16 3.34 -7.17
CA TRP A 202 -24.71 3.19 -7.22
C TRP A 202 -24.05 3.98 -6.09
N GLU A 203 -23.13 3.35 -5.39
CA GLU A 203 -22.36 3.95 -4.29
C GLU A 203 -20.86 3.70 -4.47
N LYS A 204 -20.06 4.62 -3.90
CA LYS A 204 -18.60 4.49 -3.77
C LYS A 204 -18.22 4.55 -2.29
N PRO A 205 -18.48 3.49 -1.52
CA PRO A 205 -18.30 3.53 -0.07
C PRO A 205 -16.84 3.66 0.36
N ASP A 206 -15.90 3.30 -0.51
CA ASP A 206 -14.46 3.43 -0.26
C ASP A 206 -13.66 3.52 -1.56
N LYS A 207 -12.41 3.97 -1.46
CA LYS A 207 -11.46 4.05 -2.56
C LYS A 207 -11.24 2.68 -3.19
N GLY A 208 -11.54 2.59 -4.49
CA GLY A 208 -11.34 1.37 -5.27
C GLY A 208 -12.43 0.32 -5.10
N LEU A 209 -13.59 0.69 -4.54
CA LEU A 209 -14.79 -0.14 -4.48
C LEU A 209 -16.02 0.63 -4.96
N GLU A 210 -16.79 0.02 -5.85
CA GLU A 210 -18.14 0.49 -6.18
C GLU A 210 -19.17 -0.58 -5.82
N VAL A 211 -20.35 -0.15 -5.37
CA VAL A 211 -21.47 -1.02 -5.03
C VAL A 211 -22.69 -0.61 -5.83
N PHE A 212 -23.32 -1.56 -6.50
CA PHE A 212 -24.62 -1.40 -7.14
C PHE A 212 -25.66 -2.20 -6.37
N THR A 213 -26.79 -1.59 -6.05
CA THR A 213 -27.95 -2.27 -5.47
C THR A 213 -29.14 -2.00 -6.38
N SER A 214 -29.67 -3.04 -7.02
CA SER A 214 -30.86 -2.88 -7.86
C SER A 214 -32.11 -2.69 -7.02
N LYS A 215 -33.17 -2.17 -7.63
CA LYS A 215 -34.53 -2.21 -7.09
C LYS A 215 -34.93 -3.64 -6.75
N GLY A 216 -35.67 -3.79 -5.65
CA GLY A 216 -36.24 -5.05 -5.18
C GLY A 216 -35.30 -5.93 -4.37
N VAL A 217 -34.08 -5.48 -4.07
CA VAL A 217 -33.14 -6.23 -3.22
C VAL A 217 -33.68 -6.23 -1.79
N ILE A 218 -33.69 -7.41 -1.18
CA ILE A 218 -34.14 -7.64 0.21
C ILE A 218 -32.94 -8.22 0.97
N SER A 219 -32.65 -7.70 2.15
CA SER A 219 -31.63 -8.25 3.04
C SER A 219 -32.04 -9.62 3.59
N SER A 220 -31.07 -10.50 3.81
CA SER A 220 -31.35 -11.88 4.19
C SER A 220 -30.23 -12.47 5.02
N GLU A 221 -30.57 -13.43 5.88
CA GLU A 221 -29.58 -14.30 6.53
C GLU A 221 -28.91 -15.27 5.53
N LYS A 222 -29.53 -15.52 4.37
CA LYS A 222 -29.04 -16.45 3.34
C LYS A 222 -28.52 -15.69 2.14
N ILE A 223 -27.23 -15.83 1.87
CA ILE A 223 -26.57 -15.20 0.73
C ILE A 223 -26.18 -16.26 -0.30
N ALA A 224 -26.68 -16.07 -1.54
CA ALA A 224 -26.16 -16.76 -2.70
C ALA A 224 -25.24 -15.79 -3.43
N ALA A 225 -23.94 -15.96 -3.24
CA ALA A 225 -22.94 -15.05 -3.79
C ALA A 225 -22.26 -15.66 -5.02
N PHE A 226 -21.94 -14.81 -6.00
CA PHE A 226 -21.42 -15.22 -7.29
C PHE A 226 -20.23 -14.35 -7.70
N ASP A 227 -19.30 -14.91 -8.47
CA ASP A 227 -18.49 -14.12 -9.39
C ASP A 227 -19.31 -13.70 -10.62
N MET A 228 -18.80 -12.76 -11.42
CA MET A 228 -19.42 -12.30 -12.66
C MET A 228 -18.82 -12.93 -13.92
N ASP A 229 -17.56 -12.63 -14.24
CA ASP A 229 -16.92 -12.96 -15.51
C ASP A 229 -16.38 -14.39 -15.48
N GLY A 230 -16.95 -15.29 -16.30
CA GLY A 230 -16.66 -16.73 -16.21
C GLY A 230 -17.71 -17.51 -15.43
N THR A 231 -18.59 -16.81 -14.69
CA THR A 231 -19.58 -17.40 -13.79
C THR A 231 -21.02 -17.09 -14.20
N ILE A 232 -21.48 -15.84 -14.05
CA ILE A 232 -22.82 -15.43 -14.50
C ILE A 232 -22.80 -15.15 -16.00
N ILE A 233 -21.73 -14.51 -16.48
CA ILE A 233 -21.55 -14.15 -17.89
C ILE A 233 -20.32 -14.81 -18.48
N LEU A 234 -20.37 -15.06 -19.79
CA LEU A 234 -19.25 -15.49 -20.62
C LEU A 234 -19.11 -14.51 -21.79
N THR A 235 -17.93 -14.46 -22.43
CA THR A 235 -17.77 -13.70 -23.67
C THR A 235 -18.63 -14.31 -24.78
N LYS A 236 -19.24 -13.47 -25.62
CA LYS A 236 -19.95 -13.92 -26.83
C LYS A 236 -18.94 -14.41 -27.88
N SER A 237 -17.79 -13.75 -27.95
CA SER A 237 -16.70 -14.06 -28.88
C SER A 237 -15.98 -15.38 -28.59
N GLY A 238 -16.12 -15.93 -27.37
CA GLY A 238 -15.38 -17.10 -26.91
C GLY A 238 -13.91 -16.83 -26.57
N LYS A 239 -13.45 -15.57 -26.63
CA LYS A 239 -12.12 -15.16 -26.16
C LYS A 239 -12.07 -15.10 -24.65
N VAL A 240 -10.87 -15.21 -24.08
CA VAL A 240 -10.64 -15.12 -22.62
C VAL A 240 -11.00 -13.74 -22.07
N HIS A 241 -10.74 -12.69 -22.85
CA HIS A 241 -11.08 -11.31 -22.50
C HIS A 241 -12.11 -10.76 -23.50
N PRO A 242 -13.07 -9.94 -23.04
CA PRO A 242 -14.07 -9.35 -23.91
C PRO A 242 -13.42 -8.43 -24.95
N THR A 243 -13.95 -8.41 -26.17
CA THR A 243 -13.47 -7.52 -27.24
C THR A 243 -13.97 -6.08 -27.08
N ASP A 244 -15.12 -5.91 -26.43
CA ASP A 244 -15.81 -4.64 -26.22
C ASP A 244 -16.83 -4.79 -25.08
N GLU A 245 -17.52 -3.69 -24.72
CA GLU A 245 -18.51 -3.65 -23.63
C GLU A 245 -19.76 -4.51 -23.87
N ASN A 246 -20.02 -4.93 -25.12
CA ASN A 246 -21.17 -5.74 -25.51
C ASN A 246 -20.83 -7.23 -25.67
N ASP A 247 -19.55 -7.59 -25.61
CA ASP A 247 -19.02 -8.96 -25.71
C ASP A 247 -19.25 -9.78 -24.43
N TRP A 248 -20.52 -9.94 -24.07
CA TRP A 248 -20.96 -10.79 -22.96
C TRP A 248 -22.32 -11.41 -23.25
N ARG A 249 -22.53 -12.63 -22.77
CA ARG A 249 -23.82 -13.34 -22.75
C ARG A 249 -23.99 -14.01 -21.39
N ILE A 250 -25.23 -14.34 -21.02
CA ILE A 250 -25.46 -15.20 -19.86
C ILE A 250 -24.79 -16.56 -20.12
N GLY A 251 -24.00 -17.03 -19.16
CA GLY A 251 -23.07 -18.13 -19.37
C GLY A 251 -23.75 -19.48 -19.54
N PHE A 252 -24.85 -19.69 -18.83
CA PHE A 252 -25.55 -20.97 -18.75
C PHE A 252 -27.06 -20.77 -18.85
N ASP A 253 -27.74 -21.60 -19.64
CA ASP A 253 -29.20 -21.48 -19.86
C ASP A 253 -29.99 -21.66 -18.56
N THR A 254 -29.49 -22.49 -17.64
CA THR A 254 -30.08 -22.74 -16.32
C THR A 254 -29.92 -21.57 -15.35
N CYS A 255 -29.08 -20.57 -15.66
CA CYS A 255 -28.80 -19.43 -14.78
C CYS A 255 -30.08 -18.68 -14.39
N PHE A 256 -30.92 -18.33 -15.37
CA PHE A 256 -32.19 -17.65 -15.13
C PHE A 256 -33.11 -18.40 -14.16
N LYS A 257 -33.25 -19.71 -14.36
CA LYS A 257 -34.09 -20.56 -13.52
C LYS A 257 -33.54 -20.65 -12.10
N LYS A 258 -32.24 -20.88 -11.94
CA LYS A 258 -31.60 -21.03 -10.62
C LYS A 258 -31.63 -19.74 -9.81
N LEU A 259 -31.37 -18.58 -10.42
CA LEU A 259 -31.40 -17.30 -9.72
C LEU A 259 -32.82 -16.95 -9.24
N LYS A 260 -33.85 -17.20 -10.07
CA LYS A 260 -35.26 -17.03 -9.65
C LYS A 260 -35.66 -17.97 -8.52
N GLN A 261 -35.22 -19.23 -8.58
CA GLN A 261 -35.44 -20.20 -7.51
C GLN A 261 -34.83 -19.73 -6.19
N LEU A 262 -33.59 -19.22 -6.20
CA LEU A 262 -32.93 -18.70 -5.01
C LEU A 262 -33.69 -17.54 -4.37
N ILE A 263 -34.22 -16.61 -5.17
CA ILE A 263 -35.09 -15.53 -4.66
C ILE A 263 -36.35 -16.11 -4.00
N ALA A 264 -37.01 -17.09 -4.63
CA ALA A 264 -38.18 -17.76 -4.05
C ALA A 264 -37.85 -18.51 -2.74
N GLU A 265 -36.62 -18.96 -2.61
CA GLU A 265 -36.08 -19.57 -1.39
C GLU A 265 -35.56 -18.52 -0.37
N ASN A 266 -35.80 -17.23 -0.57
CA ASN A 266 -35.37 -16.12 0.30
C ASN A 266 -33.83 -15.94 0.40
N TYR A 267 -33.08 -16.30 -0.64
CA TYR A 267 -31.69 -15.89 -0.75
C TYR A 267 -31.59 -14.47 -1.30
N LYS A 268 -30.67 -13.69 -0.72
CA LYS A 268 -30.17 -12.47 -1.35
C LYS A 268 -29.09 -12.82 -2.37
N LEU A 269 -29.24 -12.31 -3.59
CA LEU A 269 -28.26 -12.49 -4.66
C LEU A 269 -27.20 -11.40 -4.59
N VAL A 270 -25.94 -11.80 -4.44
CA VAL A 270 -24.81 -10.89 -4.38
C VAL A 270 -23.75 -11.29 -5.41
N VAL A 271 -23.14 -10.31 -6.06
CA VAL A 271 -22.00 -10.52 -6.96
C VAL A 271 -20.78 -9.83 -6.39
N PHE A 272 -19.66 -10.55 -6.32
CA PHE A 272 -18.36 -9.99 -5.99
C PHE A 272 -17.45 -10.14 -7.20
N THR A 273 -16.98 -9.03 -7.78
CA THR A 273 -16.20 -9.05 -9.02
C THR A 273 -14.92 -8.22 -8.91
N ASN A 274 -13.82 -8.78 -9.45
CA ASN A 274 -12.48 -8.19 -9.43
C ASN A 274 -12.20 -7.46 -10.76
N GLN A 275 -12.25 -6.13 -10.77
CA GLN A 275 -12.26 -5.31 -12.00
C GLN A 275 -11.09 -4.31 -12.09
N ARG A 276 -9.86 -4.83 -12.02
CA ARG A 276 -8.63 -4.01 -12.11
C ARG A 276 -8.52 -3.19 -13.39
N GLY A 277 -9.18 -3.63 -14.47
CA GLY A 277 -9.23 -2.89 -15.74
C GLY A 277 -9.91 -1.52 -15.65
N LEU A 278 -10.72 -1.27 -14.61
CA LEU A 278 -11.49 -0.04 -14.43
C LEU A 278 -10.71 1.10 -13.74
N MET A 279 -9.40 0.94 -13.49
CA MET A 279 -8.58 2.04 -12.98
C MET A 279 -8.51 3.25 -13.95
N LYS A 280 -8.91 3.09 -15.22
CA LYS A 280 -9.05 4.19 -16.19
C LYS A 280 -10.48 4.75 -16.14
N ALA A 281 -10.63 6.06 -15.87
CA ALA A 281 -11.93 6.71 -15.63
C ALA A 281 -12.97 6.49 -16.74
N THR A 282 -12.57 6.50 -18.01
CA THR A 282 -13.47 6.26 -19.17
C THR A 282 -14.10 4.87 -19.20
N SER A 283 -13.57 3.90 -18.44
CA SER A 283 -14.04 2.52 -18.43
C SER A 283 -15.18 2.29 -17.42
N THR A 284 -15.33 3.15 -16.42
CA THR A 284 -16.26 2.94 -15.30
C THR A 284 -17.72 3.09 -15.70
N ASP A 285 -18.07 4.11 -16.50
CA ASP A 285 -19.46 4.34 -16.90
C ASP A 285 -20.00 3.25 -17.83
N ASN A 286 -19.18 2.79 -18.77
CA ASN A 286 -19.54 1.65 -19.63
C ASN A 286 -19.73 0.37 -18.81
N PHE A 287 -18.89 0.17 -17.78
CA PHE A 287 -19.04 -0.96 -16.88
C PHE A 287 -20.33 -0.90 -16.06
N ARG A 288 -20.71 0.28 -15.55
CA ARG A 288 -21.98 0.47 -14.83
C ARG A 288 -23.18 0.13 -15.71
N LYS A 289 -23.18 0.59 -16.97
CA LYS A 289 -24.20 0.23 -17.97
C LYS A 289 -24.23 -1.28 -18.22
N LYS A 290 -23.06 -1.93 -18.34
CA LYS A 290 -22.96 -3.39 -18.48
C LYS A 290 -23.63 -4.10 -17.30
N ILE A 291 -23.38 -3.69 -16.06
CA ILE A 291 -24.02 -4.27 -14.86
C ILE A 291 -25.55 -4.09 -14.91
N GLN A 292 -26.03 -2.90 -15.28
CA GLN A 292 -27.47 -2.64 -15.42
C GLN A 292 -28.11 -3.53 -16.49
N PHE A 293 -27.46 -3.69 -17.66
CA PHE A 293 -27.97 -4.58 -18.71
C PHE A 293 -27.97 -6.06 -18.29
N ILE A 294 -26.95 -6.51 -17.54
CA ILE A 294 -26.92 -7.86 -16.98
C ILE A 294 -28.08 -8.04 -16.01
N GLN A 295 -28.28 -7.11 -15.08
CA GLN A 295 -29.37 -7.15 -14.10
C GLN A 295 -30.74 -7.19 -14.80
N GLN A 296 -30.98 -6.31 -15.77
CA GLN A 296 -32.21 -6.28 -16.56
C GLN A 296 -32.43 -7.59 -17.33
N LYS A 297 -31.37 -8.16 -17.90
CA LYS A 297 -31.46 -9.42 -18.66
C LYS A 297 -31.81 -10.58 -17.74
N LEU A 298 -31.16 -10.68 -16.57
CA LEU A 298 -31.44 -11.72 -15.57
C LEU A 298 -32.84 -11.56 -14.96
N ASN A 299 -33.33 -10.32 -14.88
CA ASN A 299 -34.63 -9.93 -14.32
C ASN A 299 -34.84 -10.48 -12.89
N VAL A 300 -33.84 -10.24 -12.04
CA VAL A 300 -33.85 -10.56 -10.61
C VAL A 300 -33.20 -9.41 -9.83
N PRO A 301 -33.57 -9.20 -8.55
CA PRO A 301 -32.86 -8.27 -7.69
C PRO A 301 -31.42 -8.72 -7.46
N LEU A 302 -30.47 -7.80 -7.58
CA LEU A 302 -29.04 -8.09 -7.54
C LEU A 302 -28.27 -6.97 -6.84
N GLN A 303 -27.36 -7.34 -5.94
CA GLN A 303 -26.38 -6.42 -5.36
C GLN A 303 -24.98 -6.79 -5.83
N VAL A 304 -24.18 -5.83 -6.31
CA VAL A 304 -22.89 -6.08 -6.97
C VAL A 304 -21.80 -5.25 -6.32
N PHE A 305 -20.74 -5.89 -5.85
CA PHE A 305 -19.54 -5.29 -5.30
C PHE A 305 -18.41 -5.39 -6.33
N VAL A 306 -17.88 -4.25 -6.73
CA VAL A 306 -16.90 -4.09 -7.81
C VAL A 306 -15.57 -3.62 -7.23
N ALA A 307 -14.65 -4.57 -7.02
CA ALA A 307 -13.31 -4.28 -6.51
C ALA A 307 -12.39 -3.83 -7.67
N ILE A 308 -12.13 -2.52 -7.75
CA ILE A 308 -11.33 -1.89 -8.82
C ILE A 308 -9.84 -1.93 -8.50
N HIS A 309 -9.45 -1.72 -7.23
CA HIS A 309 -8.05 -1.70 -6.82
C HIS A 309 -7.58 -3.04 -6.23
N SER A 310 -6.27 -3.21 -6.13
CA SER A 310 -5.69 -4.23 -5.25
C SER A 310 -5.97 -3.88 -3.78
N GLY A 311 -5.92 -4.88 -2.90
CA GLY A 311 -6.08 -4.67 -1.46
C GLY A 311 -7.30 -5.40 -0.88
N ARG A 312 -7.86 -4.86 0.20
CA ARG A 312 -8.82 -5.58 1.06
C ARG A 312 -10.13 -6.02 0.38
N TYR A 313 -10.56 -5.33 -0.66
CA TYR A 313 -11.80 -5.63 -1.38
C TYR A 313 -11.62 -6.63 -2.53
N ARG A 314 -10.39 -6.82 -2.99
CA ARG A 314 -10.08 -7.72 -4.10
C ARG A 314 -10.04 -9.15 -3.59
N LYS A 315 -10.87 -10.03 -4.15
CA LYS A 315 -10.82 -11.47 -3.85
C LYS A 315 -9.40 -12.00 -4.12
N PRO A 316 -8.83 -12.84 -3.24
CA PRO A 316 -9.50 -13.61 -2.18
C PRO A 316 -9.72 -12.90 -0.83
N CYS A 317 -9.31 -11.65 -0.66
CA CYS A 317 -9.56 -10.88 0.56
C CYS A 317 -11.07 -10.71 0.82
N ILE A 318 -11.46 -10.68 2.10
CA ILE A 318 -12.88 -10.71 2.51
C ILE A 318 -13.53 -9.34 2.70
N GLY A 319 -12.83 -8.23 2.43
CA GLY A 319 -13.31 -6.89 2.76
C GLY A 319 -14.66 -6.54 2.13
N SER A 320 -14.91 -7.01 0.90
CA SER A 320 -16.20 -6.77 0.23
C SER A 320 -17.35 -7.50 0.94
N TRP A 321 -17.10 -8.70 1.48
CA TRP A 321 -18.08 -9.43 2.28
C TRP A 321 -18.28 -8.80 3.66
N GLN A 322 -17.21 -8.34 4.30
CA GLN A 322 -17.32 -7.61 5.57
C GLN A 322 -18.19 -6.37 5.41
N LEU A 323 -18.02 -5.63 4.30
CA LEU A 323 -18.85 -4.47 3.99
C LEU A 323 -20.31 -4.86 3.69
N LEU A 324 -20.54 -5.98 2.97
CA LEU A 324 -21.87 -6.54 2.80
C LEU A 324 -22.55 -6.73 4.17
N GLN A 325 -21.87 -7.41 5.09
CA GLN A 325 -22.41 -7.76 6.40
C GLN A 325 -22.63 -6.54 7.30
N SER A 326 -21.73 -5.56 7.28
CA SER A 326 -21.78 -4.41 8.19
C SER A 326 -22.69 -3.28 7.71
N LYS A 327 -22.76 -3.04 6.40
CA LYS A 327 -23.44 -1.85 5.84
C LYS A 327 -24.57 -2.17 4.87
N TYR A 328 -24.47 -3.27 4.12
CA TYR A 328 -25.37 -3.54 3.01
C TYR A 328 -26.34 -4.70 3.26
N ASN A 329 -26.60 -5.08 4.52
CA ASN A 329 -27.54 -6.15 4.87
C ASN A 329 -28.50 -5.82 6.02
N ASP A 330 -28.78 -4.54 6.23
CA ASP A 330 -29.78 -4.02 7.20
C ASP A 330 -29.63 -4.57 8.63
N GLY A 331 -28.40 -4.84 9.07
CA GLY A 331 -28.11 -5.45 10.37
C GLY A 331 -28.50 -6.93 10.49
N ILE A 332 -29.06 -7.55 9.45
CA ILE A 332 -29.40 -8.97 9.42
C ILE A 332 -28.10 -9.78 9.38
N LYS A 333 -27.88 -10.60 10.41
CA LYS A 333 -26.70 -11.47 10.51
C LYS A 333 -26.77 -12.56 9.43
N ILE A 334 -25.69 -12.69 8.66
CA ILE A 334 -25.59 -13.71 7.61
C ILE A 334 -25.23 -15.07 8.23
N ASP A 335 -26.03 -16.09 7.92
CA ASP A 335 -25.76 -17.49 8.24
C ASP A 335 -24.89 -18.10 7.13
N LYS A 336 -23.58 -18.20 7.41
CA LYS A 336 -22.59 -18.76 6.48
C LYS A 336 -22.83 -20.24 6.18
N SER A 337 -23.47 -21.00 7.07
CA SER A 337 -23.75 -22.42 6.87
C SER A 337 -24.84 -22.68 5.83
N LYS A 338 -25.77 -21.72 5.71
CA LYS A 338 -26.83 -21.70 4.70
C LYS A 338 -26.46 -20.90 3.45
N SER A 339 -25.32 -20.21 3.46
CA SER A 339 -24.84 -19.36 2.36
C SER A 339 -23.77 -20.07 1.54
N PHE A 340 -23.56 -19.63 0.30
CA PHE A 340 -22.56 -20.23 -0.57
C PHE A 340 -21.99 -19.21 -1.57
N TYR A 341 -20.83 -19.55 -2.12
CA TYR A 341 -20.16 -18.80 -3.19
C TYR A 341 -20.00 -19.65 -4.45
N VAL A 342 -20.25 -19.06 -5.62
CA VAL A 342 -20.03 -19.69 -6.92
C VAL A 342 -19.03 -18.86 -7.73
N GLY A 343 -17.98 -19.48 -8.25
CA GLY A 343 -16.98 -18.76 -9.05
C GLY A 343 -16.11 -19.68 -9.90
N ASP A 344 -15.57 -19.16 -11.00
CA ASP A 344 -14.77 -19.91 -11.97
C ASP A 344 -13.27 -19.94 -11.63
N ALA A 345 -12.78 -18.95 -10.86
CA ALA A 345 -11.40 -18.90 -10.38
C ALA A 345 -11.17 -19.91 -9.25
N ALA A 346 -11.18 -21.19 -9.61
CA ALA A 346 -11.33 -22.31 -8.70
C ALA A 346 -10.09 -23.20 -8.60
N GLY A 347 -8.95 -22.78 -9.18
CA GLY A 347 -7.68 -23.50 -9.10
C GLY A 347 -7.67 -24.84 -9.86
N ARG A 348 -8.53 -25.02 -10.87
CA ARG A 348 -8.59 -26.27 -11.64
C ARG A 348 -7.36 -26.39 -12.57
N PRO A 349 -6.70 -27.57 -12.63
CA PRO A 349 -5.50 -27.79 -13.44
C PRO A 349 -5.83 -27.92 -14.93
N ASP A 350 -4.82 -27.93 -15.80
CA ASP A 350 -5.04 -28.14 -17.22
C ASP A 350 -5.70 -29.51 -17.47
N LYS A 351 -6.64 -29.56 -18.42
CA LYS A 351 -7.40 -30.78 -18.77
C LYS A 351 -8.21 -31.38 -17.60
N TRP A 352 -8.61 -30.57 -16.62
CA TRP A 352 -9.60 -30.99 -15.61
C TRP A 352 -10.94 -31.46 -16.23
N ARG A 353 -11.20 -31.06 -17.48
CA ARG A 353 -12.24 -31.59 -18.37
C ARG A 353 -11.73 -31.56 -19.82
N THR A 354 -12.34 -32.34 -20.71
CA THR A 354 -12.08 -32.32 -22.15
C THR A 354 -12.07 -30.88 -22.70
N LYS A 355 -10.94 -30.48 -23.32
CA LYS A 355 -10.69 -29.12 -23.87
C LYS A 355 -10.67 -27.98 -22.85
N ALA A 356 -10.75 -28.27 -21.54
CA ALA A 356 -10.64 -27.24 -20.51
C ALA A 356 -9.18 -26.88 -20.26
N LYS A 357 -8.91 -25.57 -20.18
CA LYS A 357 -7.63 -25.03 -19.75
C LYS A 357 -7.59 -24.92 -18.24
N LYS A 358 -6.37 -24.84 -17.68
CA LYS A 358 -6.19 -24.48 -16.27
C LYS A 358 -6.86 -23.14 -15.95
N ASP A 359 -7.42 -23.02 -14.75
CA ASP A 359 -7.97 -21.75 -14.28
C ASP A 359 -6.86 -20.70 -14.17
N HIS A 360 -7.24 -19.45 -14.43
CA HIS A 360 -6.29 -18.35 -14.42
C HIS A 360 -5.84 -17.98 -12.99
N SER A 361 -6.63 -18.32 -11.96
CA SER A 361 -6.36 -18.09 -10.53
C SER A 361 -7.21 -19.02 -9.66
N CYS A 362 -7.03 -18.97 -8.34
CA CYS A 362 -7.84 -19.66 -7.33
C CYS A 362 -8.64 -18.65 -6.45
N ALA A 363 -8.77 -17.40 -6.89
CA ALA A 363 -9.31 -16.29 -6.08
C ALA A 363 -10.72 -16.56 -5.51
N ASP A 364 -11.61 -17.19 -6.28
CA ASP A 364 -13.00 -17.41 -5.88
C ASP A 364 -13.12 -18.52 -4.83
N ARG A 365 -12.39 -19.62 -5.04
CA ARG A 365 -12.32 -20.70 -4.05
C ARG A 365 -11.70 -20.20 -2.75
N LEU A 366 -10.60 -19.46 -2.85
CA LEU A 366 -9.90 -18.92 -1.68
C LEU A 366 -10.73 -17.87 -0.93
N PHE A 367 -11.51 -17.04 -1.65
CA PHE A 367 -12.48 -16.14 -1.03
C PHE A 367 -13.51 -16.91 -0.19
N ALA A 368 -14.08 -17.99 -0.74
CA ALA A 368 -15.01 -18.84 -0.01
C ALA A 368 -14.34 -19.54 1.19
N VAL A 369 -13.09 -20.01 1.05
CA VAL A 369 -12.31 -20.63 2.13
C VAL A 369 -12.03 -19.64 3.26
N ASN A 370 -11.63 -18.40 2.94
CA ASN A 370 -11.42 -17.36 3.94
C ASN A 370 -12.70 -17.06 4.73
N LEU A 371 -13.84 -17.05 4.04
CA LEU A 371 -15.13 -16.80 4.66
C LEU A 371 -15.71 -18.00 5.42
N GLY A 372 -15.28 -19.22 5.10
CA GLY A 372 -15.90 -20.46 5.59
C GLY A 372 -17.23 -20.78 4.88
N LEU A 373 -17.38 -20.38 3.62
CA LEU A 373 -18.57 -20.63 2.81
C LEU A 373 -18.47 -21.94 2.03
N LYS A 374 -19.63 -22.56 1.75
CA LYS A 374 -19.70 -23.61 0.74
C LYS A 374 -19.36 -23.03 -0.63
N PHE A 375 -18.50 -23.70 -1.37
CA PHE A 375 -18.05 -23.26 -2.70
C PHE A 375 -18.51 -24.21 -3.79
N TYR A 376 -18.89 -23.65 -4.95
CA TYR A 376 -19.15 -24.38 -6.17
C TYR A 376 -18.48 -23.71 -7.37
N THR A 377 -18.09 -24.50 -8.36
CA THR A 377 -17.82 -23.96 -9.70
C THR A 377 -19.12 -23.67 -10.46
N PRO A 378 -19.12 -22.84 -11.52
CA PRO A 378 -20.33 -22.56 -12.29
C PRO A 378 -20.89 -23.83 -12.95
N GLU A 379 -20.01 -24.75 -13.38
CA GLU A 379 -20.40 -26.06 -13.90
C GLU A 379 -21.09 -26.95 -12.87
N GLU A 380 -20.54 -27.04 -11.66
CA GLU A 380 -21.16 -27.78 -10.55
C GLU A 380 -22.52 -27.17 -10.21
N TYR A 381 -22.56 -25.85 -10.08
CA TYR A 381 -23.75 -25.16 -9.63
C TYR A 381 -24.82 -25.09 -10.70
N PHE A 382 -24.55 -24.55 -11.89
CA PHE A 382 -25.59 -24.32 -12.91
C PHE A 382 -25.92 -25.56 -13.73
N LEU A 383 -24.94 -26.43 -13.99
CA LEU A 383 -25.13 -27.60 -14.86
C LEU A 383 -25.29 -28.91 -14.09
N GLY A 384 -25.07 -28.93 -12.77
CA GLY A 384 -25.15 -30.15 -11.97
C GLY A 384 -24.05 -31.16 -12.27
N LEU A 385 -22.91 -30.69 -12.79
CA LEU A 385 -21.77 -31.55 -13.05
C LEU A 385 -21.08 -31.96 -11.74
N SER A 386 -20.35 -33.08 -11.79
CA SER A 386 -19.54 -33.55 -10.67
C SER A 386 -18.44 -32.55 -10.30
N LYS A 387 -18.05 -32.53 -9.03
CA LYS A 387 -16.99 -31.68 -8.51
C LYS A 387 -15.69 -31.85 -9.29
N ALA A 388 -15.11 -30.75 -9.77
CA ALA A 388 -13.84 -30.78 -10.48
C ALA A 388 -12.66 -30.98 -9.50
N ILE A 389 -11.57 -31.56 -9.99
CA ILE A 389 -10.27 -31.54 -9.29
C ILE A 389 -9.70 -30.11 -9.27
N TYR A 390 -8.95 -29.79 -8.23
CA TYR A 390 -8.33 -28.47 -8.06
C TYR A 390 -7.08 -28.55 -7.19
N ASP A 391 -6.19 -27.59 -7.39
CA ASP A 391 -4.98 -27.40 -6.59
C ASP A 391 -5.16 -26.20 -5.66
N MET A 392 -4.73 -26.36 -4.39
CA MET A 392 -4.63 -25.26 -3.44
C MET A 392 -3.22 -24.63 -3.51
N PRO A 393 -3.07 -23.33 -3.17
CA PRO A 393 -1.75 -22.71 -3.07
C PRO A 393 -0.83 -23.48 -2.13
N LYS A 394 0.48 -23.50 -2.43
CA LYS A 394 1.48 -24.23 -1.63
C LYS A 394 1.62 -23.69 -0.22
N PHE A 395 1.38 -22.40 -0.03
CA PHE A 395 1.44 -21.75 1.27
C PHE A 395 0.04 -21.55 1.83
N GLU A 396 -0.21 -22.15 3.00
CA GLU A 396 -1.44 -21.98 3.77
C GLU A 396 -1.17 -21.08 4.98
N PRO A 397 -1.67 -19.83 5.00
CA PRO A 397 -1.36 -18.89 6.09
C PRO A 397 -1.77 -19.43 7.47
N LYS A 398 -2.94 -20.08 7.58
CA LYS A 398 -3.44 -20.64 8.84
C LYS A 398 -2.55 -21.75 9.43
N SER A 399 -1.76 -22.43 8.60
CA SER A 399 -0.84 -23.48 9.06
C SER A 399 0.23 -22.95 10.01
N LEU A 400 0.57 -21.66 9.92
CA LEU A 400 1.56 -21.02 10.80
C LEU A 400 1.14 -21.05 12.28
N ARG A 401 -0.16 -21.17 12.59
CA ARG A 401 -0.66 -21.31 13.97
C ARG A 401 -0.24 -22.63 14.63
N SER A 402 0.19 -23.62 13.85
CA SER A 402 0.66 -24.92 14.35
C SER A 402 2.15 -24.94 14.69
N ILE A 403 2.90 -23.89 14.35
CA ILE A 403 4.33 -23.80 14.63
C ILE A 403 4.52 -23.63 16.14
N GLN A 404 5.18 -24.59 16.78
CA GLN A 404 5.39 -24.59 18.23
C GLN A 404 6.71 -23.93 18.65
N SER A 405 7.77 -24.07 17.84
CA SER A 405 9.09 -23.52 18.15
C SER A 405 9.44 -22.35 17.22
N LEU A 406 9.92 -21.26 17.82
CA LEU A 406 10.46 -20.11 17.08
C LEU A 406 11.81 -20.43 16.41
N LEU A 407 12.63 -21.26 17.07
CA LEU A 407 13.98 -21.63 16.63
C LEU A 407 14.08 -23.13 16.41
N GLU A 408 14.88 -23.53 15.41
CA GLU A 408 15.21 -24.91 15.13
C GLU A 408 16.74 -25.08 15.00
N PRO A 409 17.38 -25.93 15.82
CA PRO A 409 16.76 -26.76 16.87
C PRO A 409 16.16 -25.92 18.01
N SER A 410 15.12 -26.45 18.67
CA SER A 410 14.42 -25.73 19.77
C SER A 410 15.31 -25.43 20.99
N THR A 411 16.45 -26.09 21.10
CA THR A 411 17.48 -25.86 22.12
C THR A 411 18.43 -24.69 21.78
N ALA A 412 18.35 -24.14 20.57
CA ALA A 412 19.18 -23.02 20.16
C ALA A 412 18.87 -21.77 21.00
N SER A 413 19.93 -21.05 21.38
CA SER A 413 19.78 -19.80 22.15
C SER A 413 19.56 -18.62 21.22
N MET A 414 18.68 -17.69 21.59
CA MET A 414 18.45 -16.46 20.80
C MET A 414 19.72 -15.59 20.74
N THR A 415 20.43 -15.49 21.86
CA THR A 415 21.65 -14.70 22.03
C THR A 415 22.67 -15.50 22.84
N LEU A 416 23.95 -15.14 22.73
CA LEU A 416 25.02 -15.64 23.59
C LEU A 416 25.48 -14.57 24.61
N ASP A 417 25.99 -15.01 25.75
CA ASP A 417 26.60 -14.14 26.77
C ASP A 417 27.95 -13.56 26.33
N LYS A 418 28.60 -14.23 25.36
CA LYS A 418 29.86 -13.80 24.76
C LYS A 418 29.62 -12.95 23.52
N THR A 419 30.54 -12.04 23.24
CA THR A 419 30.53 -11.27 21.99
C THR A 419 30.47 -12.21 20.79
N GLU A 420 29.53 -11.97 19.87
CA GLU A 420 29.32 -12.78 18.68
C GLU A 420 28.86 -11.95 17.48
N VAL A 421 28.89 -12.57 16.31
CA VAL A 421 28.30 -12.06 15.07
C VAL A 421 27.15 -12.97 14.65
N ILE A 422 25.95 -12.41 14.51
CA ILE A 422 24.78 -13.10 13.94
C ILE A 422 24.60 -12.63 12.50
N VAL A 423 24.62 -13.56 11.55
CA VAL A 423 24.37 -13.29 10.13
C VAL A 423 22.97 -13.79 9.77
N MET A 424 22.05 -12.87 9.49
CA MET A 424 20.72 -13.23 8.99
C MET A 424 20.79 -13.71 7.56
N CYS A 425 20.06 -14.77 7.20
CA CYS A 425 19.98 -15.31 5.86
C CYS A 425 18.52 -15.58 5.49
N GLY A 426 18.05 -15.04 4.37
CA GLY A 426 16.68 -15.28 3.91
C GLY A 426 16.18 -14.30 2.85
N LEU A 427 15.11 -14.69 2.18
CA LEU A 427 14.51 -13.92 1.08
C LEU A 427 14.12 -12.50 1.50
N PRO A 428 14.12 -11.52 0.57
CA PRO A 428 13.41 -10.27 0.78
C PRO A 428 11.96 -10.54 1.24
N ALA A 429 11.42 -9.68 2.10
CA ALA A 429 10.10 -9.86 2.72
C ALA A 429 9.91 -11.13 3.58
N SER A 430 10.98 -11.85 3.95
CA SER A 430 10.88 -13.00 4.85
C SER A 430 10.70 -12.66 6.34
N GLY A 431 10.64 -11.38 6.72
CA GLY A 431 10.48 -10.95 8.12
C GLY A 431 11.78 -10.82 8.93
N LYS A 432 12.97 -10.89 8.30
CA LYS A 432 14.28 -10.77 8.99
C LYS A 432 14.36 -9.51 9.87
N SER A 433 14.13 -8.34 9.29
CA SER A 433 14.24 -7.07 10.01
C SER A 433 13.26 -6.97 11.16
N TRP A 434 12.05 -7.51 11.00
CA TRP A 434 11.09 -7.60 12.09
C TRP A 434 11.61 -8.52 13.20
N PHE A 435 12.10 -9.70 12.85
CA PHE A 435 12.66 -10.66 13.82
C PHE A 435 13.85 -10.05 14.58
N VAL A 436 14.79 -9.44 13.87
CA VAL A 436 15.97 -8.80 14.46
C VAL A 436 15.57 -7.67 15.41
N LYS A 437 14.69 -6.76 14.97
CA LYS A 437 14.21 -5.65 15.80
C LYS A 437 13.44 -6.13 17.03
N LYS A 438 12.68 -7.23 16.91
CA LYS A 438 11.87 -7.78 18.00
C LYS A 438 12.67 -8.57 19.01
N TYR A 439 13.60 -9.42 18.56
CA TYR A 439 14.23 -10.42 19.42
C TYR A 439 15.72 -10.18 19.66
N ILE A 440 16.44 -9.50 18.77
CA ILE A 440 17.90 -9.34 18.87
C ILE A 440 18.29 -7.94 19.36
N VAL A 441 17.72 -6.88 18.79
CA VAL A 441 18.01 -5.48 19.17
C VAL A 441 17.77 -5.19 20.65
N PRO A 442 16.72 -5.72 21.33
CA PRO A 442 16.54 -5.50 22.77
C PRO A 442 17.69 -6.02 23.63
N HIS A 443 18.49 -6.95 23.12
CA HIS A 443 19.70 -7.48 23.77
C HIS A 443 20.95 -6.65 23.45
N LYS A 444 20.79 -5.43 22.93
CA LYS A 444 21.86 -4.43 22.68
C LYS A 444 22.89 -4.84 21.63
N TYR A 445 22.51 -5.71 20.69
CA TYR A 445 23.33 -6.01 19.52
C TYR A 445 23.43 -4.77 18.63
N GLU A 446 24.61 -4.51 18.08
CA GLU A 446 24.77 -3.51 17.04
C GLU A 446 24.01 -3.99 15.79
N TYR A 447 23.06 -3.18 15.34
CA TYR A 447 22.22 -3.48 14.20
C TYR A 447 22.85 -2.94 12.91
N VAL A 448 23.29 -3.85 12.03
CA VAL A 448 23.92 -3.50 10.77
C VAL A 448 23.01 -3.92 9.62
N ASN A 449 22.45 -2.94 8.92
CA ASN A 449 21.59 -3.16 7.76
C ASN A 449 22.11 -2.36 6.55
N ARG A 450 22.32 -3.05 5.42
CA ARG A 450 22.84 -2.43 4.20
C ARG A 450 21.88 -1.42 3.58
N ASP A 451 20.58 -1.59 3.74
CA ASP A 451 19.61 -0.64 3.18
C ASP A 451 19.69 0.72 3.90
N GLU A 452 20.10 0.74 5.16
CA GLU A 452 20.33 1.98 5.94
C GLU A 452 21.74 2.55 5.71
N VAL A 453 22.73 1.68 5.54
CA VAL A 453 24.16 2.05 5.52
C VAL A 453 24.72 2.26 4.08
N GLY A 454 24.05 1.68 3.08
CA GLY A 454 24.31 1.79 1.64
C GLY A 454 25.19 0.67 1.07
N THR A 455 26.45 0.56 1.51
CA THR A 455 27.44 -0.37 0.91
C THR A 455 27.84 -1.50 1.86
N TRP A 456 28.21 -2.66 1.30
CA TRP A 456 28.62 -3.81 2.10
C TRP A 456 29.93 -3.53 2.86
N GLN A 457 30.84 -2.72 2.28
CA GLN A 457 32.09 -2.33 2.93
C GLN A 457 31.85 -1.49 4.18
N LYS A 458 30.85 -0.60 4.14
CA LYS A 458 30.45 0.17 5.32
C LYS A 458 29.83 -0.73 6.39
N CYS A 459 29.03 -1.74 5.99
CA CYS A 459 28.50 -2.74 6.92
C CYS A 459 29.62 -3.50 7.63
N VAL A 460 30.66 -3.93 6.90
CA VAL A 460 31.85 -4.59 7.46
C VAL A 460 32.54 -3.67 8.47
N LYS A 461 32.83 -2.41 8.10
CA LYS A 461 33.46 -1.45 9.01
C LYS A 461 32.66 -1.19 10.29
N MET A 462 31.33 -1.12 10.19
CA MET A 462 30.47 -0.98 11.36
C MET A 462 30.54 -2.20 12.27
N ALA A 463 30.53 -3.41 11.70
CA ALA A 463 30.69 -4.64 12.46
C ALA A 463 32.06 -4.69 13.18
N GLU A 464 33.15 -4.37 12.48
CA GLU A 464 34.50 -4.29 13.07
C GLU A 464 34.58 -3.27 14.21
N LEU A 465 33.96 -2.09 14.03
CA LEU A 465 33.93 -1.04 15.05
C LEU A 465 33.18 -1.51 16.31
N ALA A 466 32.03 -2.15 16.16
CA ALA A 466 31.26 -2.67 17.30
C ALA A 466 32.02 -3.79 18.02
N LEU A 467 32.64 -4.73 17.28
CA LEU A 467 33.44 -5.80 17.87
C LEU A 467 34.69 -5.27 18.59
N SER A 468 35.31 -4.19 18.10
CA SER A 468 36.43 -3.53 18.82
C SER A 468 36.01 -2.99 20.19
N LYS A 469 34.72 -2.66 20.36
CA LYS A 469 34.10 -2.24 21.63
C LYS A 469 33.53 -3.43 22.42
N LYS A 470 33.80 -4.67 22.00
CA LYS A 470 33.26 -5.91 22.58
C LYS A 470 31.73 -6.03 22.53
N GLN A 471 31.08 -5.33 21.60
CA GLN A 471 29.64 -5.39 21.41
C GLN A 471 29.28 -6.43 20.34
N SER A 472 28.30 -7.30 20.61
CA SER A 472 27.81 -8.26 19.62
C SER A 472 27.12 -7.55 18.46
N VAL A 473 27.14 -8.17 17.28
CA VAL A 473 26.65 -7.55 16.03
C VAL A 473 25.64 -8.46 15.35
N VAL A 474 24.56 -7.90 14.83
CA VAL A 474 23.63 -8.59 13.94
C VAL A 474 23.64 -7.95 12.55
N ILE A 475 23.85 -8.78 11.53
CA ILE A 475 23.87 -8.38 10.13
C ILE A 475 22.50 -8.70 9.50
N ASP A 476 21.63 -7.71 9.42
CA ASP A 476 20.30 -7.81 8.80
C ASP A 476 20.35 -7.49 7.30
N ASN A 477 20.97 -8.39 6.55
CA ASN A 477 20.97 -8.37 5.09
C ASN A 477 20.32 -9.66 4.55
N THR A 478 20.18 -9.76 3.23
CA THR A 478 19.65 -11.00 2.61
C THR A 478 20.63 -12.17 2.65
N ASN A 479 21.93 -11.89 2.52
CA ASN A 479 23.05 -12.84 2.63
C ASN A 479 22.79 -14.20 1.95
N LEU A 480 22.36 -14.12 0.68
CA LEU A 480 21.80 -15.24 -0.08
C LEU A 480 22.87 -16.26 -0.50
N ASP A 481 24.07 -15.80 -0.84
CA ASP A 481 25.18 -16.61 -1.34
C ASP A 481 26.34 -16.71 -0.33
N LYS A 482 27.21 -17.69 -0.56
CA LYS A 482 28.38 -17.97 0.28
C LYS A 482 29.34 -16.77 0.34
N GLU A 483 29.60 -16.12 -0.79
CA GLU A 483 30.53 -14.98 -0.87
C GLU A 483 30.08 -13.83 0.03
N SER A 484 28.79 -13.49 0.02
CA SER A 484 28.24 -12.43 0.86
C SER A 484 28.35 -12.75 2.34
N ARG A 485 28.13 -14.02 2.73
CA ARG A 485 28.27 -14.48 4.12
C ARG A 485 29.71 -14.51 4.59
N GLN A 486 30.63 -14.95 3.73
CA GLN A 486 32.05 -15.08 4.01
C GLN A 486 32.67 -13.78 4.56
N ARG A 487 32.25 -12.62 4.01
CA ARG A 487 32.70 -11.29 4.46
C ARG A 487 32.52 -11.06 5.96
N TYR A 488 31.45 -11.58 6.55
CA TYR A 488 31.16 -11.42 7.98
C TYR A 488 31.77 -12.53 8.85
N ILE A 489 31.95 -13.72 8.27
CA ILE A 489 32.69 -14.82 8.90
C ILE A 489 34.16 -14.41 9.10
N GLU A 490 34.77 -13.78 8.10
CA GLU A 490 36.14 -13.26 8.18
C GLU A 490 36.31 -12.18 9.25
N VAL A 491 35.32 -11.29 9.40
CA VAL A 491 35.27 -10.32 10.49
C VAL A 491 35.23 -11.01 11.84
N ALA A 492 34.34 -11.99 12.03
CA ALA A 492 34.26 -12.75 13.28
C ALA A 492 35.58 -13.47 13.61
N ASN A 493 36.23 -14.08 12.62
CA ASN A 493 37.52 -14.75 12.76
C ASN A 493 38.63 -13.78 13.18
N THR A 494 38.68 -12.59 12.58
CA THR A 494 39.67 -11.55 12.89
C THR A 494 39.60 -11.13 14.36
N PHE A 495 38.38 -11.00 14.89
CA PHE A 495 38.13 -10.64 16.29
C PHE A 495 38.07 -11.86 17.23
N ARG A 496 38.23 -13.09 16.70
CA ARG A 496 38.18 -14.36 17.43
C ARG A 496 36.88 -14.55 18.23
N VAL A 497 35.76 -14.15 17.63
CA VAL A 497 34.42 -14.27 18.20
C VAL A 497 33.60 -15.33 17.45
N SER A 498 32.53 -15.82 18.07
CA SER A 498 31.63 -16.78 17.43
C SER A 498 30.85 -16.13 16.29
N CYS A 499 30.63 -16.88 15.20
CA CYS A 499 29.76 -16.46 14.11
C CYS A 499 28.62 -17.45 13.95
N ARG A 500 27.36 -17.02 14.09
CA ARG A 500 26.16 -17.85 13.92
C ARG A 500 25.36 -17.38 12.71
N CYS A 501 24.71 -18.32 12.02
CA CYS A 501 23.81 -17.99 10.91
C CYS A 501 22.36 -18.23 11.31
N PHE A 502 21.52 -17.21 11.15
CA PHE A 502 20.09 -17.27 11.46
C PHE A 502 19.31 -17.29 10.14
N VAL A 503 18.72 -18.44 9.80
CA VAL A 503 18.10 -18.71 8.49
C VAL A 503 16.59 -18.63 8.61
N MET A 504 15.94 -17.75 7.85
CA MET A 504 14.47 -17.66 7.84
C MET A 504 13.86 -18.86 7.11
N ASN A 505 13.03 -19.64 7.81
CA ASN A 505 12.23 -20.73 7.25
C ASN A 505 10.99 -20.20 6.56
N VAL A 506 11.19 -19.53 5.42
CA VAL A 506 10.12 -18.84 4.69
C VAL A 506 10.22 -19.18 3.21
N SER A 507 9.16 -19.75 2.66
CA SER A 507 9.06 -20.05 1.23
C SER A 507 8.88 -18.77 0.38
N ILE A 508 8.99 -18.90 -0.94
CA ILE A 508 8.74 -17.78 -1.86
C ILE A 508 7.30 -17.29 -1.72
N GLU A 509 6.35 -18.21 -1.65
CA GLU A 509 4.92 -17.92 -1.52
C GLU A 509 4.62 -17.21 -0.18
N HIS A 510 5.27 -17.62 0.91
CA HIS A 510 5.15 -16.95 2.21
C HIS A 510 5.80 -15.56 2.18
N ALA A 511 6.98 -15.40 1.56
CA ALA A 511 7.61 -14.09 1.40
C ALA A 511 6.73 -13.12 0.57
N LYS A 512 6.11 -13.61 -0.50
CA LYS A 512 5.14 -12.83 -1.29
C LYS A 512 3.89 -12.48 -0.49
N HIS A 513 3.40 -13.40 0.34
CA HIS A 513 2.28 -13.14 1.24
C HIS A 513 2.64 -12.01 2.22
N ASN A 514 3.77 -12.09 2.90
CA ASN A 514 4.27 -11.03 3.79
C ASN A 514 4.40 -9.69 3.06
N ASN A 515 4.91 -9.73 1.83
CA ASN A 515 5.09 -8.56 1.01
C ASN A 515 3.75 -7.87 0.70
N LEU A 516 2.75 -8.63 0.24
CA LEU A 516 1.41 -8.11 -0.04
C LEU A 516 0.71 -7.64 1.23
N PHE A 517 0.82 -8.38 2.33
CA PHE A 517 0.25 -7.99 3.61
C PHE A 517 0.77 -6.62 4.06
N ARG A 518 2.10 -6.41 4.05
CA ARG A 518 2.73 -5.11 4.38
C ARG A 518 2.26 -3.98 3.47
N GLN A 519 2.07 -4.25 2.17
CA GLN A 519 1.51 -3.27 1.24
C GLN A 519 0.06 -2.91 1.57
N MET A 520 -0.73 -3.87 2.05
CA MET A 520 -2.14 -3.66 2.40
C MET A 520 -2.32 -2.84 3.68
N ILE A 521 -1.47 -3.07 4.70
CA ILE A 521 -1.57 -2.34 5.98
C ILE A 521 -0.78 -1.03 6.00
N GLY A 522 0.03 -0.76 4.98
CA GLY A 522 0.72 0.53 4.83
C GLY A 522 1.81 0.81 5.86
N THR A 523 2.41 -0.23 6.48
CA THR A 523 3.35 -0.07 7.60
C THR A 523 4.66 0.63 7.26
N ASP A 524 5.02 0.76 5.98
CA ASP A 524 6.31 1.31 5.57
C ASP A 524 6.19 2.08 4.25
N ASP A 525 6.39 3.40 4.28
CA ASP A 525 6.58 4.19 3.06
C ASP A 525 7.80 3.72 2.23
N ALA A 526 8.74 3.00 2.87
CA ALA A 526 9.93 2.38 2.27
C ALA A 526 9.68 0.99 1.63
N HIS A 527 8.55 0.33 1.90
CA HIS A 527 8.29 -1.04 1.40
C HIS A 527 7.68 -1.07 -0.02
N LYS A 528 7.58 0.09 -0.68
CA LYS A 528 7.05 0.22 -2.04
C LYS A 528 7.92 -0.48 -3.12
N ASP A 529 9.13 -0.93 -2.79
CA ASP A 529 10.11 -1.40 -3.77
C ASP A 529 10.30 -2.92 -3.89
N VAL A 530 9.72 -3.75 -3.02
CA VAL A 530 9.87 -5.21 -3.15
C VAL A 530 8.79 -5.77 -4.07
N ASN A 531 9.09 -5.89 -5.36
CA ASN A 531 8.24 -6.57 -6.32
C ASN A 531 8.56 -8.08 -6.41
N ASP A 532 7.66 -8.84 -7.04
CA ASP A 532 7.81 -10.29 -7.23
C ASP A 532 9.12 -10.69 -7.92
N ILE A 533 9.62 -9.86 -8.84
CA ILE A 533 10.86 -10.13 -9.59
C ILE A 533 12.07 -10.14 -8.66
N ILE A 534 12.10 -9.23 -7.68
CA ILE A 534 13.17 -9.16 -6.68
C ILE A 534 13.18 -10.41 -5.81
N ILE A 535 12.01 -10.87 -5.33
CA ILE A 535 11.90 -12.08 -4.51
C ILE A 535 12.33 -13.32 -5.33
N MET A 536 11.84 -13.45 -6.57
CA MET A 536 12.22 -14.56 -7.45
C MET A 536 13.72 -14.55 -7.79
N GLY A 537 14.28 -13.37 -8.08
CA GLY A 537 15.70 -13.19 -8.35
C GLY A 537 16.57 -13.54 -7.14
N ALA A 538 16.10 -13.20 -5.93
CA ALA A 538 16.75 -13.59 -4.69
C ALA A 538 16.76 -15.10 -4.48
N GLN A 539 15.63 -15.78 -4.73
CA GLN A 539 15.58 -17.24 -4.63
C GLN A 539 16.60 -17.92 -5.53
N LYS A 540 16.77 -17.45 -6.78
CA LYS A 540 17.74 -18.04 -7.72
C LYS A 540 19.19 -17.95 -7.24
N ARG A 541 19.51 -16.91 -6.46
CA ARG A 541 20.84 -16.72 -5.86
C ARG A 541 21.01 -17.40 -4.50
N TYR A 542 19.91 -17.83 -3.88
CA TYR A 542 19.94 -18.42 -2.55
C TYR A 542 20.67 -19.76 -2.56
N VAL A 543 21.72 -19.85 -1.73
CA VAL A 543 22.45 -21.06 -1.44
C VAL A 543 22.33 -21.32 0.06
N LYS A 544 21.74 -22.47 0.42
CA LYS A 544 21.54 -22.88 1.82
C LYS A 544 22.87 -22.80 2.60
N PRO A 545 22.92 -22.10 3.75
CA PRO A 545 24.13 -22.03 4.57
C PRO A 545 24.57 -23.39 5.10
N THR A 546 25.88 -23.61 5.21
CA THR A 546 26.49 -24.84 5.76
C THR A 546 27.55 -24.51 6.81
N LEU A 547 27.76 -25.41 7.78
CA LEU A 547 28.78 -25.23 8.83
C LEU A 547 30.20 -25.09 8.24
N ASP A 548 30.46 -25.75 7.10
CA ASP A 548 31.74 -25.66 6.37
C ASP A 548 32.12 -24.23 5.92
N GLU A 549 31.18 -23.28 5.93
CA GLU A 549 31.48 -21.86 5.68
C GLU A 549 32.24 -21.22 6.84
N GLY A 550 32.25 -21.82 8.03
CA GLY A 550 32.87 -21.29 9.24
C GLY A 550 31.88 -20.76 10.29
N PHE A 551 30.59 -21.12 10.18
CA PHE A 551 29.61 -20.84 11.22
C PHE A 551 29.76 -21.82 12.39
N SER A 552 29.70 -21.30 13.61
CA SER A 552 29.66 -22.07 14.85
C SER A 552 28.33 -22.80 15.05
N GLU A 553 27.22 -22.22 14.57
CA GLU A 553 25.88 -22.75 14.65
C GLU A 553 25.03 -22.17 13.51
N ILE A 554 24.10 -22.97 12.98
CA ILE A 554 23.08 -22.51 12.04
C ILE A 554 21.72 -22.74 12.69
N VAL A 555 21.01 -21.65 12.97
CA VAL A 555 19.70 -21.67 13.61
C VAL A 555 18.65 -21.33 12.56
N THR A 556 17.65 -22.18 12.42
CA THR A 556 16.51 -21.93 11.54
C THR A 556 15.41 -21.20 12.32
N ILE A 557 14.84 -20.14 11.75
CA ILE A 557 13.81 -19.31 12.37
C ILE A 557 12.48 -19.61 11.71
N ASN A 558 11.51 -20.08 12.48
CA ASN A 558 10.14 -20.24 12.03
C ASN A 558 9.39 -18.92 12.23
N MET A 559 8.87 -18.33 11.15
CA MET A 559 8.20 -17.05 11.24
C MET A 559 6.86 -17.18 11.97
N GLN A 560 6.80 -16.64 13.19
CA GLN A 560 5.59 -16.49 13.99
C GLN A 560 5.28 -14.98 14.11
N PRO A 561 4.42 -14.43 13.23
CA PRO A 561 4.08 -13.02 13.30
C PRO A 561 3.26 -12.73 14.54
N LEU A 562 3.55 -11.60 15.19
CA LEU A 562 2.80 -11.09 16.33
C LEU A 562 2.08 -9.82 15.92
N PHE A 563 0.81 -9.71 16.29
CA PHE A 563 -0.03 -8.57 15.99
C PHE A 563 -0.59 -8.03 17.29
N ASN A 564 -0.65 -6.70 17.40
CA ASN A 564 -1.35 -6.02 18.48
C ASN A 564 -2.83 -5.75 18.13
N ASP A 565 -3.20 -6.01 16.88
CA ASP A 565 -4.51 -5.72 16.30
C ASP A 565 -5.09 -7.02 15.74
N THR A 566 -6.24 -7.42 16.25
CA THR A 566 -6.96 -8.62 15.84
C THR A 566 -7.35 -8.59 14.36
N ASP A 567 -7.70 -7.43 13.80
CA ASP A 567 -8.08 -7.31 12.39
C ASP A 567 -6.86 -7.56 11.48
N MET A 568 -5.68 -7.09 11.90
CA MET A 568 -4.43 -7.37 11.20
C MET A 568 -4.05 -8.86 11.28
N GLU A 569 -4.24 -9.47 12.45
CA GLU A 569 -4.02 -10.90 12.63
C GLU A 569 -4.95 -11.72 11.72
N GLU A 570 -6.25 -11.42 11.75
CA GLU A 570 -7.24 -12.10 10.92
C GLU A 570 -6.94 -11.93 9.43
N LEU A 571 -6.52 -10.75 8.99
CA LEU A 571 -6.12 -10.50 7.61
C LEU A 571 -4.87 -11.31 7.22
N TYR A 572 -3.87 -11.39 8.09
CA TYR A 572 -2.64 -12.13 7.80
C TYR A 572 -2.92 -13.63 7.63
N TYR A 573 -3.80 -14.20 8.45
CA TYR A 573 -4.15 -15.63 8.35
C TYR A 573 -5.15 -15.96 7.23
N GLN A 574 -5.50 -14.99 6.37
CA GLN A 574 -6.29 -15.23 5.16
C GLN A 574 -5.40 -15.51 3.95
N TYR A 575 -5.93 -16.27 2.99
CA TYR A 575 -5.40 -16.25 1.64
C TYR A 575 -5.62 -14.86 1.04
N ILE A 576 -4.55 -14.10 0.84
CA ILE A 576 -4.58 -12.78 0.18
C ILE A 576 -3.96 -12.81 -1.23
N LEU A 577 -3.22 -13.88 -1.55
CA LEU A 577 -2.71 -14.17 -2.88
C LEU A 577 -3.69 -15.07 -3.63
N ASP A 578 -3.86 -14.83 -4.94
CA ASP A 578 -4.78 -15.58 -5.78
C ASP A 578 -4.13 -16.79 -6.50
N LYS A 579 -2.84 -17.04 -6.25
CA LYS A 579 -2.02 -18.12 -6.85
C LYS A 579 -0.95 -18.63 -5.92
#